data_AF-A0A1B6LJ90-F1
#
_entry.id   AF-A0A1B6LJ90-F1
#
_cell.length_a   1.000
_cell.length_b   1.000
_cell.length_c   1.000
_cell.angle_alpha   90.00
_cell.angle_beta   90.00
_cell.angle_gamma   90.00
#
_symmetry.space_group_name_H-M   'P 1'
#
loop_
_entity.id
_entity.type
_entity.pdbx_description
1 polymer ?
#
loop_
_entity_poly.entity_id
_entity_poly.type
_entity_poly.pdbx_seq_one_letter_code
_entity_poly.pdbx_strand_id
1 'polypeptide(L)'
;MSAKSNSSVCEEVENVRVVIRIRPLSNDEIESGFVTVTAVNPVTGTVSVNNPQAPPQEPPKTFTFDIVFDTDSKQLDVYNETARPIVEKVLAGYNGTILAYGQTGTG
;
A
#
# COMPACT_ATOMS: atom_id res chain seq x y z
N MET A 1 31.66 -36.82 -15.45
CA MET A 1 31.27 -35.56 -16.10
C MET A 1 29.98 -35.09 -15.43
N SER A 2 30.08 -34.11 -14.52
CA SER A 2 28.93 -33.63 -13.75
C SER A 2 28.16 -32.60 -14.57
N ALA A 3 26.86 -32.82 -14.74
CA ALA A 3 25.96 -31.89 -15.43
C ALA A 3 25.81 -30.61 -14.58
N LYS A 4 26.22 -29.47 -15.14
CA LYS A 4 25.85 -28.16 -14.58
C LYS A 4 24.39 -27.89 -14.95
N SER A 5 23.52 -27.89 -13.95
CA SER A 5 22.16 -27.39 -14.05
C SER A 5 22.20 -25.87 -14.26
N ASN A 6 21.98 -25.41 -15.48
CA ASN A 6 21.74 -24.00 -15.76
C ASN A 6 20.35 -23.65 -15.23
N SER A 7 20.28 -23.10 -14.02
CA SER A 7 19.11 -22.37 -13.54
C SER A 7 19.00 -21.09 -14.38
N SER A 8 18.01 -21.07 -15.27
CA SER A 8 17.57 -19.87 -15.98
C SER A 8 17.17 -18.80 -14.96
N VAL A 9 18.05 -17.83 -14.74
CA VAL A 9 17.69 -16.59 -14.06
C VAL A 9 16.88 -15.78 -15.06
N CYS A 10 15.56 -15.84 -14.94
CA CYS A 10 14.69 -14.83 -15.54
C CYS A 10 14.96 -13.55 -14.75
N GLU A 11 15.59 -12.55 -15.35
CA GLU A 11 15.68 -11.22 -14.74
C GLU A 11 14.27 -10.69 -14.56
N GLU A 12 13.78 -10.73 -13.31
CA GLU A 12 12.55 -10.05 -12.93
C GLU A 12 12.79 -8.55 -13.03
N VAL A 13 12.24 -7.94 -14.09
CA VAL A 13 12.15 -6.49 -14.18
C VAL A 13 11.09 -6.05 -13.18
N GLU A 14 11.52 -5.65 -11.98
CA GLU A 14 10.64 -5.08 -10.96
C GLU A 14 10.44 -3.58 -11.23
N ASN A 15 9.18 -3.20 -11.45
CA ASN A 15 8.77 -1.80 -11.48
C ASN A 15 8.66 -1.25 -10.05
N VAL A 16 8.62 0.09 -9.92
CA VAL A 16 8.30 0.73 -8.65
C VAL A 16 6.92 0.27 -8.19
N ARG A 17 6.85 -0.32 -6.99
CA ARG A 17 5.60 -0.74 -6.36
C ARG A 17 5.05 0.38 -5.51
N VAL A 18 3.79 0.75 -5.73
CA VAL A 18 3.07 1.78 -5.00
C VAL A 18 2.01 1.14 -4.13
N VAL A 19 2.13 1.39 -2.83
CA VAL A 19 1.26 0.81 -1.82
C VAL A 19 0.66 1.94 -1.00
N ILE A 20 -0.63 1.82 -0.68
CA ILE A 20 -1.33 2.79 0.17
C ILE A 20 -1.81 2.11 1.44
N ARG A 21 -1.76 2.84 2.55
CA ARG A 21 -2.31 2.42 3.83
C ARG A 21 -3.19 3.52 4.40
N ILE A 22 -4.39 3.16 4.80
CA ILE A 22 -5.31 4.06 5.47
C ILE A 22 -5.27 3.78 6.97
N ARG A 23 -4.95 4.78 7.79
CA ARG A 23 -4.99 4.66 9.24
C ARG A 23 -6.44 4.75 9.75
N PRO A 24 -6.77 4.09 10.88
CA PRO A 24 -8.02 4.34 11.58
C PRO A 24 -8.08 5.80 12.08
N LEU A 25 -9.29 6.29 12.31
CA LEU A 25 -9.53 7.59 12.95
C LEU A 25 -9.00 7.55 14.40
N SER A 26 -8.41 8.65 14.83
CA SER A 26 -8.01 8.87 16.22
C SER A 26 -9.23 9.15 17.10
N ASN A 27 -9.13 8.90 18.40
CA ASN A 27 -10.20 9.21 19.36
C ASN A 27 -10.59 10.70 19.30
N ASP A 28 -9.61 11.60 19.24
CA ASP A 28 -9.84 13.05 19.13
C ASP A 28 -10.63 13.41 17.86
N GLU A 29 -10.42 12.68 16.77
CA GLU A 29 -11.11 12.90 15.49
C GLU A 29 -12.56 12.43 15.56
N ILE A 30 -12.78 11.30 16.23
CA ILE A 30 -14.11 10.75 16.48
C ILE A 30 -14.90 11.69 17.42
N GLU A 31 -14.28 12.18 18.48
CA GLU A 31 -14.89 13.13 19.43
C GLU A 31 -15.23 14.47 18.77
N SER A 32 -14.41 14.91 17.81
CA SER A 32 -14.67 16.10 16.99
C SER A 32 -15.76 15.90 15.92
N GLY A 33 -16.27 14.67 15.76
CA GLY A 33 -17.33 14.34 14.80
C GLY A 33 -16.83 14.19 13.35
N PHE A 34 -15.54 13.95 13.13
CA PHE A 34 -15.03 13.64 11.80
C PHE A 34 -15.44 12.24 11.35
N VAL A 35 -15.63 12.08 10.04
CA VAL A 35 -16.05 10.81 9.42
C VAL A 35 -15.04 10.35 8.39
N THR A 36 -14.93 9.03 8.22
CA THR A 36 -14.09 8.44 7.20
C THR A 36 -14.67 8.73 5.82
N VAL A 37 -13.91 9.42 4.97
CA VAL A 37 -14.29 9.76 3.60
C VAL A 37 -13.70 8.82 2.55
N THR A 38 -12.86 7.87 2.98
CA THR A 38 -12.18 6.90 2.14
C THR A 38 -12.90 5.57 2.15
N ALA A 39 -13.16 5.01 0.97
CA ALA A 39 -13.63 3.65 0.79
C ALA A 39 -12.50 2.82 0.17
N VAL A 40 -12.17 1.70 0.81
CA VAL A 40 -11.05 0.84 0.44
C VAL A 40 -11.58 -0.48 -0.07
N ASN A 41 -11.05 -0.94 -1.21
CA ASN A 41 -11.25 -2.29 -1.69
C ASN A 41 -9.89 -2.98 -1.90
N PRO A 42 -9.44 -3.80 -0.93
CA PRO A 42 -8.16 -4.50 -1.01
C PRO A 42 -8.10 -5.52 -2.15
N VAL A 43 -9.23 -6.12 -2.52
CA VAL A 43 -9.30 -7.17 -3.56
C VAL A 43 -9.03 -6.58 -4.94
N THR A 44 -9.55 -5.39 -5.23
CA THR A 44 -9.33 -4.70 -6.50
C THR A 44 -8.15 -3.74 -6.48
N GLY A 45 -7.51 -3.55 -5.33
CA GLY A 45 -6.42 -2.58 -5.15
C GLY A 45 -6.88 -1.14 -5.35
N THR A 46 -8.14 -0.81 -5.04
CA THR A 46 -8.70 0.53 -5.28
C THR A 46 -9.04 1.29 -4.01
N VAL A 47 -8.80 2.60 -4.02
CA VAL A 47 -9.24 3.55 -2.99
C VAL A 47 -10.10 4.62 -3.62
N SER A 48 -11.31 4.81 -3.09
CA SER A 48 -12.23 5.86 -3.49
C SER A 48 -12.32 6.93 -2.40
N VAL A 49 -12.24 8.20 -2.78
CA VAL A 49 -12.36 9.35 -1.88
C VAL A 49 -13.67 10.08 -2.19
N ASN A 50 -14.53 10.17 -1.18
CA ASN A 50 -15.82 10.86 -1.25
C ASN A 50 -15.65 12.29 -0.74
N ASN A 51 -16.13 13.28 -1.50
CA ASN A 51 -16.16 14.65 -1.02
C ASN A 51 -17.53 14.94 -0.36
N PRO A 52 -17.59 15.12 0.97
CA PRO A 52 -18.86 15.37 1.66
C PRO A 52 -19.50 16.73 1.30
N GLN A 53 -18.75 17.66 0.71
CA GLN A 53 -19.22 18.98 0.29
C GLN A 53 -19.53 19.05 -1.21
N ALA A 54 -19.30 17.97 -1.96
CA ALA A 54 -19.54 17.97 -3.40
C ALA A 54 -21.04 17.92 -3.73
N PRO A 55 -21.45 18.43 -4.91
CA PRO A 55 -22.81 18.26 -5.40
C PRO A 55 -23.17 16.77 -5.49
N PRO A 56 -24.45 16.38 -5.32
CA PRO A 56 -24.89 14.96 -5.36
C PRO A 56 -24.55 14.21 -6.65
N GLN A 57 -24.17 14.93 -7.71
CA GLN A 57 -23.82 14.39 -9.02
C GLN A 57 -22.31 14.19 -9.22
N GLU A 58 -21.45 14.65 -8.30
CA GLU A 58 -20.01 14.44 -8.44
C GLU A 58 -19.64 13.02 -7.98
N PRO A 59 -19.07 12.18 -8.88
CA PRO A 59 -18.69 10.82 -8.51
C PRO A 59 -17.46 10.80 -7.60
N PRO A 60 -17.32 9.76 -6.75
CA PRO A 60 -16.12 9.54 -5.96
C PRO A 60 -14.85 9.46 -6.80
N LYS A 61 -13.75 10.05 -6.30
CA LYS A 61 -12.44 9.95 -6.97
C LYS A 61 -11.80 8.61 -6.62
N THR A 62 -11.66 7.74 -7.61
CA THR A 62 -11.12 6.39 -7.41
C THR A 62 -9.72 6.27 -8.00
N PHE A 63 -8.82 5.69 -7.22
CA PHE A 63 -7.42 5.46 -7.57
C PHE A 63 -7.09 3.98 -7.40
N THR A 64 -6.19 3.46 -8.23
CA THR A 64 -5.74 2.07 -8.21
C THR A 64 -4.26 2.01 -7.86
N PHE A 65 -3.89 1.09 -6.98
CA PHE A 65 -2.53 0.85 -6.50
C PHE A 65 -2.20 -0.64 -6.56
N ASP A 66 -0.93 -0.99 -6.38
CA ASP A 66 -0.51 -2.40 -6.38
C ASP A 66 -1.08 -3.14 -5.17
N ILE A 67 -1.07 -2.48 -4.01
CA ILE A 67 -1.60 -3.00 -2.76
C ILE A 67 -2.30 -1.86 -2.00
N VAL A 68 -3.42 -2.19 -1.38
CA VAL A 68 -4.20 -1.26 -0.56
C VAL A 68 -4.48 -1.89 0.80
N PHE A 69 -4.02 -1.23 1.85
CA PHE A 69 -4.30 -1.59 3.24
C PHE A 69 -5.38 -0.70 3.83
N ASP A 70 -6.39 -1.33 4.42
CA ASP A 70 -7.47 -0.67 5.15
C ASP A 70 -7.07 -0.32 6.58
N THR A 71 -8.04 0.19 7.35
CA THR A 71 -7.86 0.58 8.75
C THR A 71 -7.59 -0.59 9.69
N ASP A 72 -7.97 -1.80 9.29
CA ASP A 72 -7.89 -3.02 10.10
C ASP A 72 -6.59 -3.80 9.85
N SER A 73 -5.83 -3.37 8.84
CA SER A 73 -4.57 -3.98 8.42
C SER A 73 -3.49 -3.85 9.51
N LYS A 74 -2.89 -4.99 9.88
CA LYS A 74 -1.87 -5.06 10.93
C LYS A 74 -0.49 -4.72 10.38
N GLN A 75 0.38 -4.20 11.25
CA GLN A 75 1.76 -3.86 10.90
C GLN A 75 2.53 -5.05 10.31
N LEU A 76 2.28 -6.25 10.84
CA LEU A 76 2.95 -7.46 10.35
C LEU A 76 2.53 -7.80 8.91
N ASP A 77 1.26 -7.60 8.57
CA ASP A 77 0.73 -7.88 7.24
C ASP A 77 1.31 -6.89 6.23
N VAL A 78 1.32 -5.59 6.59
CA VAL A 78 1.96 -4.53 5.80
C VAL A 78 3.44 -4.85 5.56
N TYR A 79 4.18 -5.26 6.59
CA TYR A 79 5.59 -5.63 6.45
C TYR A 79 5.79 -6.83 5.52
N ASN A 80 5.01 -7.90 5.70
CA ASN A 80 5.18 -9.14 4.94
C ASN A 80 4.91 -8.99 3.45
N GLU A 81 3.96 -8.12 3.08
CA GLU A 81 3.59 -7.90 1.68
C GLU A 81 4.45 -6.83 0.99
N THR A 82 4.93 -5.82 1.74
CA THR A 82 5.66 -4.69 1.16
C THR A 82 7.17 -4.81 1.35
N ALA A 83 7.61 -4.82 2.60
CA ALA A 83 9.02 -4.65 2.98
C ALA A 83 9.81 -5.96 2.94
N ARG A 84 9.19 -7.09 3.32
CA ARG A 84 9.88 -8.39 3.36
C ARG A 84 10.54 -8.78 2.03
N PRO A 85 9.88 -8.68 0.86
CA PRO A 85 10.54 -8.97 -0.43
C PRO A 85 11.73 -8.05 -0.71
N ILE A 86 11.65 -6.78 -0.31
CA ILE A 86 12.73 -5.81 -0.49
C ILE A 86 13.93 -6.19 0.41
N VAL A 87 13.66 -6.57 1.66
CA VAL A 87 14.69 -7.02 2.60
C VAL A 87 15.38 -8.28 2.08
N GLU A 88 14.64 -9.25 1.52
CA GLU A 88 15.21 -10.45 0.91
C GLU A 88 16.13 -10.12 -0.28
N LYS A 89 15.71 -9.19 -1.15
CA LYS A 89 16.56 -8.71 -2.26
C LYS A 89 17.81 -7.99 -1.74
N VAL A 90 17.70 -7.19 -0.67
CA VAL A 90 18.86 -6.55 -0.03
C VAL A 90 19.84 -7.58 0.52
N LEU A 91 19.35 -8.64 1.17
CA LEU A 91 20.18 -9.75 1.66
C LEU A 91 20.86 -10.53 0.52
N ALA A 92 20.25 -10.56 -0.67
CA ALA A 92 20.85 -11.13 -1.88
C ALA A 92 21.85 -10.18 -2.59
N GLY A 93 22.10 -8.98 -2.04
CA GLY A 93 23.08 -8.03 -2.55
C GLY A 93 22.52 -6.96 -3.50
N TYR A 94 21.19 -6.81 -3.60
CA TYR A 94 20.56 -5.73 -4.35
C TYR A 94 20.36 -4.47 -3.50
N ASN A 95 20.23 -3.31 -4.15
CA ASN A 95 19.84 -2.08 -3.46
C ASN A 95 18.31 -2.00 -3.36
N GLY A 96 17.79 -1.82 -2.14
CA GLY A 96 16.36 -1.63 -1.89
C GLY A 96 16.09 -0.27 -1.25
N THR A 97 15.02 0.40 -1.69
CA THR A 97 14.59 1.69 -1.15
C THR A 97 13.10 1.62 -0.80
N ILE A 98 12.73 2.09 0.40
CA ILE A 98 11.34 2.25 0.83
C ILE A 98 11.12 3.72 1.15
N LEU A 99 10.07 4.30 0.57
CA LEU A 99 9.65 5.68 0.83
C LEU A 99 8.28 5.67 1.48
N ALA A 100 8.18 6.29 2.65
CA ALA A 100 6.90 6.58 3.29
C ALA A 100 6.50 8.02 2.94
N TYR A 101 5.31 8.19 2.35
CA TYR A 101 4.80 9.49 1.94
C TYR A 101 3.37 9.68 2.44
N GLY A 102 3.09 10.83 3.03
CA GLY A 102 1.79 11.17 3.59
C GLY A 102 1.79 12.55 4.24
N GLN A 103 0.59 13.02 4.59
CA GLN A 103 0.43 14.24 5.38
C GLN A 103 0.95 14.01 6.82
N THR A 104 1.31 15.07 7.53
CA THR A 104 1.66 14.99 8.95
C THR A 104 0.56 14.26 9.74
N GLY A 105 0.95 13.21 10.48
CA GLY A 105 0.04 12.43 11.31
C GLY A 105 -0.73 11.31 10.60
N THR A 106 -0.39 10.94 9.35
CA THR A 106 -1.05 9.82 8.64
C THR A 106 -0.44 8.45 8.89
N GLY A 107 0.75 8.38 9.50
CA GLY A 107 1.48 7.15 9.79
C GLY A 107 1.83 7.06 11.26
#